data_AF-A0A938SEF7-F1
#
_entry.id   AF-A0A938SEF7-F1
#
_cell.length_a   1.000
_cell.length_b   1.000
_cell.length_c   1.000
_cell.angle_alpha   90.00
_cell.angle_beta   90.00
_cell.angle_gamma   90.00
#
_symmetry.space_group_name_H-M   'P 1'
#
loop_
_entity.id
_entity.type
_entity.pdbx_description
1 polymer ?
#
loop_
_entity_poly.entity_id
_entity_poly.type
_entity_poly.pdbx_seq_one_letter_code
_entity_poly.pdbx_strand_id
1 'polypeptide(L)'
;GDTSIVAHPYFREIFPYLALYFTAPRKSGLPNFADSTYQPDLLPTIKTAQAYIQDPRINQHLREHFQAPAGGLLSVHCFTPVGPSQDYADLPLDRAFNMGWVALRSAWRDEDGTLFAFNSSPSELGHCHRDANSFVVNVAGQWLATDPGYHEPNPGPDRDFSDGTEGHNSVTVDGQGQCRLGGGKIADFFTSPELAYVLGDAASGYTADLLKTFRRHVIYVRPDYFLVFDEMESDGTPRSFASLLHTDTQGRLSVSGATVLIEKNRQRLWTQVLMPSSPEIETAASARYGPYVRIRAPEKFVKGHHLMLLTPQPAAERTALAQPPAQGEARQEGRQFVVIVRLASRQDTVVINPARVSFNFRGQSGNGPVLLIRDGKAYTGQ
;
A
#
# COMPACT_ATOMS: atom_id res chain seq x y z
N GLY A 1 6.23 39.69 -1.70
CA GLY A 1 6.79 38.69 -2.64
C GLY A 1 5.71 38.26 -3.60
N ASP A 2 6.08 37.72 -4.76
CA ASP A 2 5.14 37.12 -5.70
C ASP A 2 4.46 35.89 -5.05
N THR A 3 3.13 35.88 -5.04
CA THR A 3 2.31 34.80 -4.45
C THR A 3 1.79 33.82 -5.50
N SER A 4 2.14 34.01 -6.78
CA SER A 4 1.70 33.18 -7.90
C SER A 4 2.04 31.69 -7.70
N ILE A 5 3.20 31.39 -7.14
CA ILE A 5 3.67 30.02 -6.88
C ILE A 5 2.78 29.31 -5.84
N VAL A 6 2.50 29.96 -4.71
CA VAL A 6 1.68 29.39 -3.61
C VAL A 6 0.18 29.39 -3.94
N ALA A 7 -0.23 30.13 -4.98
CA ALA A 7 -1.58 30.07 -5.52
C ALA A 7 -1.81 28.84 -6.41
N HIS A 8 -0.75 28.16 -6.86
CA HIS A 8 -0.87 26.98 -7.71
C HIS A 8 -1.61 25.83 -6.98
N PRO A 9 -2.57 25.14 -7.61
CA PRO A 9 -3.36 24.07 -6.98
C PRO A 9 -2.52 22.98 -6.30
N TYR A 10 -1.33 22.67 -6.83
CA TYR A 10 -0.40 21.73 -6.20
C TYR A 10 -0.11 22.06 -4.73
N PHE A 11 0.19 23.33 -4.42
CA PHE A 11 0.52 23.73 -3.06
C PHE A 11 -0.71 23.75 -2.16
N ARG A 12 -1.91 23.97 -2.71
CA ARG A 12 -3.17 24.03 -1.95
C ARG A 12 -3.78 22.66 -1.69
N GLU A 13 -3.78 21.79 -2.70
CA GLU A 13 -4.62 20.60 -2.71
C GLU A 13 -3.82 19.31 -2.66
N ILE A 14 -2.57 19.30 -3.13
CA ILE A 14 -1.78 18.07 -3.27
C ILE A 14 -0.76 17.98 -2.13
N PHE A 15 0.19 18.91 -2.08
CA PHE A 15 1.36 18.78 -1.21
C PHE A 15 1.06 18.74 0.30
N PRO A 16 0.24 19.63 0.87
CA PRO A 16 -0.09 19.57 2.31
C PRO A 16 -0.89 18.33 2.66
N TYR A 17 -1.77 17.90 1.76
CA TYR A 17 -2.59 16.73 1.95
C TYR A 17 -1.81 15.42 1.78
N LEU A 18 -0.74 15.40 0.99
CA LEU A 18 0.18 14.27 0.96
C LEU A 18 0.70 14.00 2.38
N ALA A 19 1.24 15.03 3.05
CA ALA A 19 1.71 14.88 4.42
C ALA A 19 0.60 14.44 5.38
N LEU A 20 -0.59 15.05 5.30
CA LEU A 20 -1.72 14.70 6.15
C LEU A 20 -2.16 13.23 5.97
N TYR A 21 -2.35 12.77 4.73
CA TYR A 21 -2.83 11.42 4.45
C TYR A 21 -1.76 10.34 4.69
N PHE A 22 -0.49 10.63 4.42
CA PHE A 22 0.56 9.65 4.56
C PHE A 22 1.22 9.62 5.94
N THR A 23 0.87 10.53 6.85
CA THR A 23 1.38 10.46 8.22
C THR A 23 0.84 9.20 8.91
N ALA A 24 1.76 8.31 9.24
CA ALA A 24 1.47 7.04 9.89
C ALA A 24 1.03 7.21 11.35
N PRO A 25 0.27 6.24 11.90
CA PRO A 25 -0.09 6.18 13.31
C PRO A 25 1.11 6.41 14.25
N ARG A 26 0.84 6.98 15.43
CA ARG A 26 1.85 7.31 16.44
C ARG A 26 3.01 8.18 15.92
N LYS A 27 2.76 8.95 14.85
CA LYS A 27 3.75 9.85 14.22
C LYS A 27 4.99 9.10 13.76
N SER A 28 4.83 7.83 13.38
CA SER A 28 5.96 6.97 13.01
C SER A 28 6.50 7.23 11.60
N GLY A 29 6.18 8.40 11.03
CA GLY A 29 6.72 8.83 9.74
C GLY A 29 5.73 8.78 8.57
N LEU A 30 6.29 8.76 7.37
CA LEU A 30 5.63 8.72 6.06
C LEU A 30 6.15 7.51 5.26
N PRO A 31 5.43 6.94 4.28
CA PRO A 31 5.96 5.92 3.38
C PRO A 31 7.25 6.40 2.70
N ASN A 32 8.20 5.49 2.54
CA ASN A 32 9.52 5.76 1.96
C ASN A 32 9.64 5.21 0.53
N PHE A 33 8.60 5.30 -0.30
CA PHE A 33 8.73 4.99 -1.73
C PHE A 33 9.76 5.91 -2.40
N ALA A 34 10.38 5.43 -3.47
CA ALA A 34 11.47 6.13 -4.15
C ALA A 34 12.64 6.41 -3.18
N ASP A 35 13.58 7.25 -3.58
CA ASP A 35 14.66 7.68 -2.70
C ASP A 35 14.13 8.56 -1.55
N SER A 36 13.74 7.90 -0.45
CA SER A 36 13.16 8.53 0.71
C SER A 36 13.50 7.77 2.00
N THR A 37 13.09 8.34 3.13
CA THR A 37 13.12 7.69 4.45
C THR A 37 11.74 7.78 5.07
N TYR A 38 11.50 7.03 6.15
CA TYR A 38 10.26 7.18 6.90
C TYR A 38 10.14 8.54 7.62
N GLN A 39 11.21 9.33 7.73
CA GLN A 39 11.20 10.63 8.44
C GLN A 39 11.75 11.75 7.52
N PRO A 40 11.08 12.04 6.38
CA PRO A 40 11.54 13.08 5.48
C PRO A 40 11.31 14.47 6.11
N ASP A 41 12.25 15.39 5.91
CA ASP A 41 12.11 16.78 6.38
C ASP A 41 11.21 17.59 5.42
N LEU A 42 9.90 17.37 5.50
CA LEU A 42 8.90 18.12 4.73
C LEU A 42 8.46 19.41 5.44
N LEU A 43 8.91 19.60 6.68
CA LEU A 43 8.39 20.63 7.58
C LEU A 43 8.57 22.06 7.05
N PRO A 44 9.77 22.48 6.60
CA PRO A 44 9.98 23.81 6.07
C PRO A 44 9.05 24.11 4.89
N THR A 45 8.88 23.15 3.98
CA THR A 45 8.06 23.32 2.78
C THR A 45 6.57 23.41 3.12
N ILE A 46 6.05 22.52 3.98
CA ILE A 46 4.63 22.53 4.35
C ILE A 46 4.28 23.80 5.12
N LYS A 47 5.14 24.22 6.07
CA LYS A 47 4.92 25.46 6.83
C LYS A 47 5.01 26.70 5.94
N THR A 48 5.95 26.74 5.01
CA THR A 48 6.05 27.83 4.02
C THR A 48 4.78 27.92 3.18
N ALA A 49 4.28 26.80 2.66
CA ALA A 49 3.03 26.77 1.91
C ALA A 49 1.85 27.23 2.79
N GLN A 50 1.77 26.76 4.04
CA GLN A 50 0.68 27.11 4.96
C GLN A 50 0.68 28.55 5.46
N ALA A 51 1.82 29.24 5.47
CA ALA A 51 1.86 30.68 5.74
C ALA A 51 1.00 31.49 4.75
N TYR A 52 0.77 30.96 3.55
CA TYR A 52 -0.05 31.59 2.51
C TYR A 52 -1.42 30.95 2.33
N ILE A 53 -1.52 29.62 2.43
CA ILE A 53 -2.76 28.88 2.14
C ILE A 53 -3.73 28.94 3.34
N GLN A 54 -3.19 28.86 4.55
CA GLN A 54 -3.94 28.92 5.81
C GLN A 54 -5.11 27.91 5.89
N ASP A 55 -4.96 26.69 5.34
CA ASP A 55 -5.98 25.65 5.49
C ASP A 55 -6.04 25.20 6.97
N PRO A 56 -7.17 25.40 7.66
CA PRO A 56 -7.26 25.14 9.09
C PRO A 56 -7.10 23.67 9.46
N ARG A 57 -7.37 22.74 8.53
CA ARG A 57 -7.16 21.29 8.75
C ARG A 57 -5.68 20.94 8.78
N ILE A 58 -4.91 21.54 7.88
CA ILE A 58 -3.46 21.33 7.86
C ILE A 58 -2.80 22.01 9.06
N ASN A 59 -3.28 23.18 9.50
CA ASN A 59 -2.81 23.79 10.74
C ASN A 59 -3.01 22.86 11.94
N GLN A 60 -4.16 22.18 12.01
CA GLN A 60 -4.42 21.18 13.05
C GLN A 60 -3.42 20.02 12.97
N HIS A 61 -3.23 19.45 11.77
CA HIS A 61 -2.29 18.36 11.56
C HIS A 61 -0.86 18.76 11.94
N LEU A 62 -0.41 19.96 11.54
CA LEU A 62 0.91 20.50 11.86
C LEU A 62 1.13 20.64 13.37
N ARG A 63 0.13 21.12 14.12
CA ARG A 63 0.20 21.25 15.59
C ARG A 63 0.35 19.91 16.28
N GLU A 64 -0.29 18.88 15.76
CA GLU A 64 -0.29 17.55 16.37
C GLU A 64 0.96 16.75 16.03
N HIS A 65 1.42 16.79 14.79
CA HIS A 65 2.41 15.84 14.28
C HIS A 65 3.82 16.41 14.22
N PHE A 66 3.98 17.73 14.30
CA PHE A 66 5.27 18.36 14.10
C PHE A 66 5.61 19.36 15.21
N GLN A 67 6.72 19.10 15.90
CA GLN A 67 7.28 20.01 16.89
C GLN A 67 8.22 21.01 16.21
N ALA A 68 8.34 22.23 16.77
CA ALA A 68 9.38 23.15 16.31
C ALA A 68 10.77 22.58 16.68
N PRO A 69 11.72 22.52 15.74
CA PRO A 69 13.09 22.15 16.06
C PRO A 69 13.68 23.17 17.05
N ALA A 70 14.54 22.69 17.95
CA ALA A 70 15.26 23.54 18.87
C ALA A 70 16.39 24.28 18.12
N GLY A 71 16.15 25.54 17.73
CA GLY A 71 17.20 26.49 17.34
C GLY A 71 17.39 26.75 15.84
N GLY A 72 17.80 28.00 15.52
CA GLY A 72 18.09 28.51 14.17
C GLY A 72 17.19 29.68 13.74
N LEU A 73 17.68 30.63 12.94
CA LEU A 73 16.90 31.81 12.51
C LEU A 73 15.62 31.41 11.72
N LEU A 74 15.73 30.38 10.88
CA LEU A 74 14.58 29.80 10.20
C LEU A 74 13.56 29.27 11.22
N SER A 75 14.02 28.61 12.30
CA SER A 75 13.20 28.03 13.40
C SER A 75 12.32 29.03 14.16
N VAL A 76 12.62 30.34 14.12
CA VAL A 76 11.91 31.36 14.91
C VAL A 76 10.90 32.16 14.08
N HIS A 77 11.16 32.37 12.78
CA HIS A 77 10.26 33.16 11.91
C HIS A 77 9.24 32.32 11.12
N CYS A 78 9.50 31.05 10.86
CA CYS A 78 8.65 30.21 10.01
C CYS A 78 7.81 29.15 10.77
N PHE A 79 7.80 29.14 12.11
CA PHE A 79 7.51 27.91 12.86
C PHE A 79 6.25 27.87 13.72
N THR A 80 5.51 28.97 13.87
CA THR A 80 4.23 28.96 14.60
C THR A 80 3.06 28.95 13.61
N PRO A 81 2.17 27.94 13.62
CA PRO A 81 0.94 27.99 12.82
C PRO A 81 0.06 29.14 13.31
N VAL A 82 0.03 30.25 12.57
CA VAL A 82 -0.62 31.51 12.98
C VAL A 82 -2.13 31.53 12.72
N GLY A 83 -2.68 30.47 12.11
CA GLY A 83 -4.08 30.41 11.66
C GLY A 83 -5.02 29.61 12.58
N PRO A 84 -6.34 29.66 12.33
CA PRO A 84 -7.30 28.80 13.00
C PRO A 84 -7.02 27.32 12.69
N SER A 85 -7.52 26.43 13.56
CA SER A 85 -7.49 24.99 13.40
C SER A 85 -8.90 24.45 13.16
N GLN A 86 -9.01 23.42 12.33
CA GLN A 86 -10.23 22.64 12.12
C GLN A 86 -9.87 21.16 12.17
N ASP A 87 -10.75 20.32 12.72
CA ASP A 87 -10.59 18.88 12.61
C ASP A 87 -10.73 18.42 11.15
N TYR A 88 -10.18 17.27 10.84
CA TYR A 88 -10.19 16.66 9.51
C TYR A 88 -10.88 15.29 9.51
N ALA A 89 -11.71 15.03 10.51
CA ALA A 89 -12.53 13.83 10.62
C ALA A 89 -13.60 13.70 9.52
N ASP A 90 -13.94 14.81 8.86
CA ASP A 90 -14.85 14.88 7.72
C ASP A 90 -14.18 14.49 6.39
N LEU A 91 -12.85 14.44 6.35
CA LEU A 91 -12.13 13.99 5.16
C LEU A 91 -12.29 12.48 4.98
N PRO A 92 -12.45 12.00 3.72
CA PRO A 92 -12.34 10.58 3.41
C PRO A 92 -11.04 10.01 3.98
N LEU A 93 -11.08 8.80 4.50
CA LEU A 93 -9.90 8.15 5.08
C LEU A 93 -8.86 7.77 4.02
N ASP A 94 -9.26 7.71 2.76
CA ASP A 94 -8.41 7.32 1.65
C ASP A 94 -8.29 8.43 0.62
N ARG A 95 -7.16 8.45 -0.08
CA ARG A 95 -6.96 9.35 -1.20
C ARG A 95 -5.94 8.82 -2.19
N ALA A 96 -6.32 8.86 -3.46
CA ALA A 96 -5.38 8.73 -4.57
C ALA A 96 -4.85 10.11 -4.96
N PHE A 97 -3.54 10.19 -5.19
CA PHE A 97 -2.84 11.37 -5.68
C PHE A 97 -2.43 11.14 -7.14
N ASN A 98 -2.46 12.20 -7.94
CA ASN A 98 -2.13 12.15 -9.37
C ASN A 98 -0.68 11.70 -9.66
N MET A 99 0.22 11.76 -8.67
CA MET A 99 1.58 11.20 -8.76
C MET A 99 1.63 9.66 -8.71
N GLY A 100 0.48 9.00 -8.58
CA GLY A 100 0.36 7.55 -8.56
C GLY A 100 0.46 6.91 -7.17
N TRP A 101 0.37 7.71 -6.12
CA TRP A 101 0.38 7.22 -4.74
C TRP A 101 -1.03 7.20 -4.17
N VAL A 102 -1.33 6.20 -3.33
CA VAL A 102 -2.61 6.09 -2.64
C VAL A 102 -2.39 5.81 -1.17
N ALA A 103 -3.07 6.56 -0.31
CA ALA A 103 -3.16 6.29 1.12
C ALA A 103 -4.50 5.62 1.41
N LEU A 104 -4.48 4.48 2.11
CA LEU A 104 -5.65 3.81 2.67
C LEU A 104 -5.49 3.73 4.19
N ARG A 105 -6.41 4.34 4.95
CA ARG A 105 -6.23 4.48 6.40
C ARG A 105 -7.41 3.94 7.19
N SER A 106 -7.16 3.38 8.38
CA SER A 106 -8.24 2.91 9.25
C SER A 106 -8.97 4.04 9.97
N ALA A 107 -8.25 5.08 10.44
CA ALA A 107 -8.80 6.20 11.20
C ALA A 107 -7.80 7.37 11.30
N TRP A 108 -8.28 8.62 11.36
CA TRP A 108 -7.44 9.83 11.45
C TRP A 108 -6.62 9.98 12.73
N ARG A 109 -7.18 9.58 13.88
CA ARG A 109 -6.62 9.79 15.22
C ARG A 109 -6.65 8.52 16.05
N ASP A 110 -6.07 7.45 15.50
CA ASP A 110 -6.01 6.15 16.14
C ASP A 110 -4.55 5.71 16.22
N GLU A 111 -4.05 5.57 17.45
CA GLU A 111 -2.69 5.09 17.72
C GLU A 111 -2.52 3.61 17.40
N ASP A 112 -3.62 2.84 17.37
CA ASP A 112 -3.64 1.44 16.95
C ASP A 112 -4.07 1.28 15.49
N GLY A 113 -4.15 2.40 14.77
CA GLY A 113 -4.59 2.43 13.38
C GLY A 113 -3.63 1.75 12.40
N THR A 114 -4.10 1.61 11.17
CA THR A 114 -3.33 1.09 10.04
C THR A 114 -3.27 2.14 8.92
N LEU A 115 -2.10 2.26 8.30
CA LEU A 115 -1.90 2.96 7.03
C LEU A 115 -1.32 1.95 6.02
N PHE A 116 -2.08 1.68 4.96
CA PHE A 116 -1.59 1.01 3.76
C PHE A 116 -1.30 2.08 2.72
N ALA A 117 -0.05 2.19 2.29
CA ALA A 117 0.35 3.08 1.22
C ALA A 117 0.67 2.26 -0.03
N PHE A 118 0.25 2.75 -1.19
CA PHE A 118 0.41 2.08 -2.47
C PHE A 118 1.08 3.02 -3.48
N ASN A 119 2.00 2.49 -4.29
CA ASN A 119 2.69 3.22 -5.35
C ASN A 119 2.47 2.53 -6.70
N SER A 120 1.93 3.26 -7.66
CA SER A 120 1.95 2.93 -9.08
C SER A 120 2.13 4.23 -9.86
N SER A 121 3.36 4.76 -9.81
CA SER A 121 3.70 6.08 -10.36
C SER A 121 4.06 6.03 -11.85
N PRO A 122 3.61 7.02 -12.65
CA PRO A 122 4.08 7.23 -14.01
C PRO A 122 5.37 8.06 -14.07
N SER A 123 5.98 8.40 -12.93
CA SER A 123 7.17 9.25 -12.88
C SER A 123 8.43 8.52 -13.33
N GLU A 124 9.16 9.14 -14.26
CA GLU A 124 10.46 8.69 -14.77
C GLU A 124 11.64 9.48 -14.14
N LEU A 125 11.38 10.26 -13.09
CA LEU A 125 12.40 11.08 -12.45
C LEU A 125 13.45 10.22 -11.73
N GLY A 126 14.68 10.71 -11.67
CA GLY A 126 15.86 9.91 -11.27
C GLY A 126 15.91 9.42 -9.81
N HIS A 127 14.94 9.81 -8.97
CA HIS A 127 14.80 9.28 -7.61
C HIS A 127 13.77 8.14 -7.52
N CYS A 128 12.98 7.91 -8.56
CA CYS A 128 12.04 6.80 -8.63
C CYS A 128 12.78 5.47 -8.80
N HIS A 129 12.17 4.39 -8.31
CA HIS A 129 12.66 3.03 -8.47
C HIS A 129 11.79 2.25 -9.47
N ARG A 130 12.18 1.00 -9.72
CA ARG A 130 11.43 0.06 -10.58
C ARG A 130 10.40 -0.71 -9.74
N ASP A 131 9.53 0.04 -9.07
CA ASP A 131 8.69 -0.41 -7.96
C ASP A 131 7.18 -0.21 -8.21
N ALA A 132 6.74 -0.05 -9.46
CA ALA A 132 5.33 0.14 -9.74
C ALA A 132 4.48 -1.03 -9.19
N ASN A 133 3.29 -0.71 -8.69
CA ASN A 133 2.40 -1.58 -7.90
C ASN A 133 2.98 -2.05 -6.55
N SER A 134 4.05 -1.45 -6.02
CA SER A 134 4.54 -1.72 -4.66
C SER A 134 3.61 -1.13 -3.59
N PHE A 135 3.69 -1.65 -2.38
CA PHE A 135 2.98 -1.14 -1.21
C PHE A 135 3.83 -1.22 0.05
N VAL A 136 3.47 -0.45 1.07
CA VAL A 136 3.99 -0.57 2.43
C VAL A 136 2.84 -0.49 3.43
N VAL A 137 3.00 -1.11 4.59
CA VAL A 137 1.95 -1.18 5.62
C VAL A 137 2.51 -0.80 6.97
N ASN A 138 1.95 0.26 7.56
CA ASN A 138 2.16 0.62 8.95
C ASN A 138 0.98 0.16 9.80
N VAL A 139 1.28 -0.45 10.95
CA VAL A 139 0.29 -0.87 11.94
C VAL A 139 0.73 -0.35 13.30
N ALA A 140 -0.11 0.44 13.97
CA ALA A 140 0.15 1.02 15.29
C ALA A 140 1.55 1.64 15.44
N GLY A 141 2.01 2.35 14.41
CA GLY A 141 3.31 3.03 14.42
C GLY A 141 4.50 2.15 14.06
N GLN A 142 4.29 0.91 13.58
CA GLN A 142 5.36 0.07 13.03
C GLN A 142 5.13 -0.21 11.56
N TRP A 143 6.13 0.08 10.74
CA TRP A 143 6.19 -0.38 9.35
C TRP A 143 6.52 -1.87 9.33
N LEU A 144 5.59 -2.68 8.83
CA LEU A 144 5.68 -4.15 8.81
C LEU A 144 5.97 -4.67 7.41
N ALA A 145 5.15 -4.29 6.42
CA ALA A 145 5.54 -4.43 5.02
C ALA A 145 6.34 -3.18 4.64
N THR A 146 7.62 -3.34 4.33
CA THR A 146 8.58 -2.23 4.20
C THR A 146 9.14 -2.09 2.80
N ASP A 147 9.67 -0.91 2.49
CA ASP A 147 10.42 -0.62 1.27
C ASP A 147 11.89 -0.25 1.61
N PRO A 148 12.87 -0.53 0.73
CA PRO A 148 14.26 -0.13 0.93
C PRO A 148 14.46 1.38 1.13
N GLY A 149 13.64 2.23 0.50
CA GLY A 149 13.89 3.67 0.43
C GLY A 149 15.16 3.96 -0.37
N TYR A 150 15.97 4.94 0.06
CA TYR A 150 17.22 5.32 -0.62
C TYR A 150 18.01 4.12 -1.17
N HIS A 151 18.18 4.11 -2.49
CA HIS A 151 18.97 3.09 -3.14
C HIS A 151 20.45 3.19 -2.74
N GLU A 152 21.15 2.06 -2.77
CA GLU A 152 22.60 2.06 -2.55
C GLU A 152 23.31 2.78 -3.71
N PRO A 153 24.07 3.87 -3.47
CA PRO A 153 24.70 4.63 -4.54
C PRO A 153 25.76 3.82 -5.29
N ASN A 154 26.44 2.88 -4.63
CA ASN A 154 27.50 2.10 -5.25
C ASN A 154 26.91 0.94 -6.08
N PRO A 155 27.37 0.74 -7.33
CA PRO A 155 26.97 -0.43 -8.12
C PRO A 155 27.24 -1.75 -7.38
N GLY A 156 26.30 -2.68 -7.48
CA GLY A 156 26.40 -4.00 -6.88
C GLY A 156 25.05 -4.53 -6.40
N PRO A 157 25.05 -5.71 -5.75
CA PRO A 157 23.82 -6.42 -5.38
C PRO A 157 22.86 -5.60 -4.51
N ASP A 158 23.38 -4.78 -3.60
CA ASP A 158 22.56 -3.92 -2.75
C ASP A 158 21.84 -2.82 -3.55
N ARG A 159 22.51 -2.27 -4.57
CA ARG A 159 21.90 -1.28 -5.48
C ARG A 159 20.86 -1.95 -6.38
N ASP A 160 21.20 -3.09 -6.95
CA ASP A 160 20.29 -3.85 -7.80
C ASP A 160 19.02 -4.27 -7.03
N PHE A 161 19.17 -4.59 -5.74
CA PHE A 161 18.06 -4.91 -4.85
C PHE A 161 17.22 -3.68 -4.51
N SER A 162 17.85 -2.57 -4.12
CA SER A 162 17.12 -1.38 -3.65
C SER A 162 16.50 -0.52 -4.74
N ASP A 163 17.03 -0.54 -5.97
CA ASP A 163 16.46 0.15 -7.13
C ASP A 163 15.58 -0.77 -8.00
N GLY A 164 15.82 -2.08 -7.93
CA GLY A 164 15.12 -3.09 -8.72
C GLY A 164 13.91 -3.66 -7.99
N THR A 165 12.92 -4.13 -8.76
CA THR A 165 11.66 -4.72 -8.26
C THR A 165 11.85 -5.78 -7.17
N GLU A 166 12.98 -6.47 -7.17
CA GLU A 166 13.35 -7.48 -6.19
C GLU A 166 13.35 -6.98 -4.73
N GLY A 167 13.61 -5.69 -4.48
CA GLY A 167 13.56 -5.11 -3.15
C GLY A 167 12.19 -4.60 -2.71
N HIS A 168 11.19 -4.63 -3.59
CA HIS A 168 9.90 -3.97 -3.38
C HIS A 168 8.78 -5.00 -3.26
N ASN A 169 7.69 -4.63 -2.57
CA ASN A 169 6.50 -5.47 -2.41
C ASN A 169 5.67 -5.52 -3.72
N SER A 170 6.25 -5.99 -4.81
CA SER A 170 5.70 -6.03 -6.17
C SER A 170 5.82 -7.45 -6.75
N VAL A 171 5.94 -7.61 -8.07
CA VAL A 171 6.00 -8.90 -8.76
C VAL A 171 7.25 -9.03 -9.61
N THR A 172 7.88 -10.21 -9.63
CA THR A 172 8.88 -10.57 -10.65
C THR A 172 8.35 -11.66 -11.58
N VAL A 173 8.85 -11.69 -12.81
CA VAL A 173 8.44 -12.62 -13.88
C VAL A 173 9.66 -13.42 -14.32
N ASP A 174 9.66 -14.73 -14.10
CA ASP A 174 10.84 -15.60 -14.28
C ASP A 174 12.09 -15.04 -13.55
N GLY A 175 11.90 -14.41 -12.39
CA GLY A 175 12.96 -13.75 -11.61
C GLY A 175 13.42 -12.39 -12.15
N GLN A 176 12.79 -11.87 -13.20
CA GLN A 176 13.08 -10.55 -13.77
C GLN A 176 12.09 -9.51 -13.24
N GLY A 177 12.63 -8.36 -12.82
CA GLY A 177 11.84 -7.20 -12.41
C GLY A 177 11.43 -6.29 -13.58
N GLN A 178 10.82 -5.17 -13.23
CA GLN A 178 10.60 -4.05 -14.12
C GLN A 178 11.94 -3.52 -14.65
N CYS A 179 11.98 -3.10 -15.90
CA CYS A 179 13.15 -2.56 -16.58
C CYS A 179 13.04 -1.06 -16.90
N ARG A 180 11.88 -0.44 -16.61
CA ARG A 180 11.60 0.98 -16.87
C ARG A 180 11.10 1.68 -15.60
N LEU A 181 11.52 2.93 -15.42
CA LEU A 181 10.85 3.85 -14.49
C LEU A 181 9.51 4.29 -15.09
N GLY A 182 8.63 4.84 -14.25
CA GLY A 182 7.35 5.41 -14.72
C GLY A 182 6.39 4.42 -15.37
N GLY A 183 6.58 3.11 -15.16
CA GLY A 183 5.76 2.06 -15.75
C GLY A 183 4.37 1.90 -15.13
N GLY A 184 4.07 2.66 -14.06
CA GLY A 184 2.86 2.53 -13.25
C GLY A 184 1.81 3.62 -13.51
N LYS A 185 0.57 3.34 -13.13
CA LYS A 185 -0.51 4.33 -12.98
C LYS A 185 -1.61 3.80 -12.08
N ILE A 186 -2.32 4.70 -11.42
CA ILE A 186 -3.61 4.38 -10.79
C ILE A 186 -4.69 4.43 -11.89
N ALA A 187 -5.19 3.26 -12.28
CA ALA A 187 -6.21 3.12 -13.30
C ALA A 187 -7.63 3.30 -12.75
N ASP A 188 -7.83 3.12 -11.45
CA ASP A 188 -9.11 3.34 -10.78
C ASP A 188 -8.97 3.45 -9.26
N PHE A 189 -9.90 4.17 -8.64
CA PHE A 189 -9.94 4.39 -7.20
C PHE A 189 -11.36 4.74 -6.74
N PHE A 190 -11.81 4.14 -5.65
CA PHE A 190 -12.98 4.64 -4.91
C PHE A 190 -12.81 4.38 -3.40
N THR A 191 -13.58 5.10 -2.61
CA THR A 191 -13.63 4.97 -1.15
C THR A 191 -15.06 5.09 -0.64
N SER A 192 -15.42 4.28 0.35
CA SER A 192 -16.68 4.31 1.07
C SER A 192 -16.44 4.04 2.57
N PRO A 193 -17.46 4.21 3.43
CA PRO A 193 -17.38 3.85 4.85
C PRO A 193 -17.06 2.37 5.11
N GLU A 194 -17.43 1.47 4.21
CA GLU A 194 -17.27 0.02 4.38
C GLU A 194 -16.05 -0.56 3.67
N LEU A 195 -15.69 -0.01 2.50
CA LEU A 195 -14.52 -0.46 1.77
C LEU A 195 -13.85 0.64 0.93
N ALA A 196 -12.60 0.37 0.55
CA ALA A 196 -11.88 1.13 -0.45
C ALA A 196 -11.33 0.21 -1.54
N TYR A 197 -11.08 0.78 -2.71
CA TYR A 197 -10.56 0.05 -3.85
C TYR A 197 -9.53 0.87 -4.59
N VAL A 198 -8.47 0.19 -5.02
CA VAL A 198 -7.42 0.73 -5.86
C VAL A 198 -7.13 -0.26 -6.99
N LEU A 199 -6.99 0.23 -8.22
CA LEU A 199 -6.40 -0.51 -9.32
C LEU A 199 -5.11 0.18 -9.78
N GLY A 200 -3.98 -0.49 -9.59
CA GLY A 200 -2.71 -0.13 -10.23
C GLY A 200 -2.48 -0.94 -11.50
N ASP A 201 -1.97 -0.29 -12.55
CA ASP A 201 -1.54 -0.93 -13.79
C ASP A 201 -0.06 -0.63 -14.00
N ALA A 202 0.77 -1.68 -14.00
CA ALA A 202 2.22 -1.59 -14.05
C ALA A 202 2.84 -2.42 -15.20
N ALA A 203 2.04 -2.82 -16.19
CA ALA A 203 2.54 -3.62 -17.32
C ALA A 203 3.66 -2.90 -18.08
N SER A 204 3.57 -1.58 -18.22
CA SER A 204 4.57 -0.76 -18.94
C SER A 204 5.93 -0.69 -18.26
N GLY A 205 6.06 -1.16 -17.00
CA GLY A 205 7.34 -1.31 -16.33
C GLY A 205 8.17 -2.48 -16.86
N TYR A 206 7.56 -3.44 -17.55
CA TYR A 206 8.22 -4.63 -18.10
C TYR A 206 8.33 -4.52 -19.63
N THR A 207 9.14 -5.38 -20.23
CA THR A 207 9.16 -5.56 -21.68
C THR A 207 7.93 -6.37 -22.13
N ALA A 208 7.40 -6.06 -23.32
CA ALA A 208 6.15 -6.65 -23.81
C ALA A 208 6.25 -8.15 -24.16
N ASP A 209 7.47 -8.67 -24.35
CA ASP A 209 7.80 -10.09 -24.52
C ASP A 209 7.88 -10.84 -23.18
N LEU A 210 8.01 -10.12 -22.07
CA LEU A 210 7.98 -10.69 -20.73
C LEU A 210 6.56 -10.67 -20.14
N LEU A 211 5.90 -9.51 -20.22
CA LEU A 211 4.62 -9.26 -19.56
C LEU A 211 3.74 -8.27 -20.33
N LYS A 212 2.48 -8.66 -20.58
CA LYS A 212 1.46 -7.85 -21.26
C LYS A 212 0.47 -7.19 -20.29
N THR A 213 0.14 -7.87 -19.20
CA THR A 213 -0.77 -7.36 -18.16
C THR A 213 -0.11 -7.52 -16.81
N PHE A 214 -0.12 -6.44 -16.02
CA PHE A 214 0.08 -6.50 -14.58
C PHE A 214 -0.84 -5.49 -13.90
N ARG A 215 -1.93 -6.01 -13.34
CA ARG A 215 -2.92 -5.23 -12.61
C ARG A 215 -2.97 -5.68 -11.17
N ARG A 216 -2.80 -4.74 -10.25
CA ARG A 216 -2.94 -4.99 -8.81
C ARG A 216 -4.19 -4.31 -8.30
N HIS A 217 -5.11 -5.11 -7.80
CA HIS A 217 -6.31 -4.66 -7.11
C HIS A 217 -6.04 -4.70 -5.61
N VAL A 218 -6.17 -3.56 -4.93
CA VAL A 218 -6.16 -3.50 -3.47
C VAL A 218 -7.57 -3.20 -3.00
N ILE A 219 -8.16 -4.11 -2.24
CA ILE A 219 -9.47 -3.94 -1.61
C ILE A 219 -9.25 -3.81 -0.11
N TYR A 220 -9.50 -2.65 0.46
CA TYR A 220 -9.51 -2.49 1.91
C TYR A 220 -10.93 -2.70 2.43
N VAL A 221 -11.15 -3.75 3.21
CA VAL A 221 -12.44 -4.00 3.87
C VAL A 221 -12.33 -3.52 5.31
N ARG A 222 -13.03 -2.44 5.61
CA ARG A 222 -12.78 -1.65 6.81
C ARG A 222 -13.31 -2.29 8.09
N PRO A 223 -12.63 -2.05 9.22
CA PRO A 223 -11.24 -1.59 9.35
C PRO A 223 -10.21 -2.73 9.26
N ASP A 224 -10.64 -3.96 9.01
CA ASP A 224 -9.96 -5.16 9.50
C ASP A 224 -8.89 -5.74 8.57
N TYR A 225 -9.10 -5.75 7.25
CA TYR A 225 -8.22 -6.51 6.35
C TYR A 225 -8.14 -5.95 4.93
N PHE A 226 -7.08 -6.31 4.23
CA PHE A 226 -6.86 -5.99 2.82
C PHE A 226 -6.84 -7.26 1.99
N LEU A 227 -7.40 -7.20 0.78
CA LEU A 227 -7.15 -8.19 -0.26
C LEU A 227 -6.25 -7.55 -1.32
N VAL A 228 -5.12 -8.19 -1.60
CA VAL A 228 -4.22 -7.82 -2.70
C VAL A 228 -4.36 -8.88 -3.78
N PHE A 229 -4.93 -8.50 -4.91
CA PHE A 229 -5.22 -9.39 -6.03
C PHE A 229 -4.46 -8.94 -7.29
N ASP A 230 -3.58 -9.79 -7.79
CA ASP A 230 -2.77 -9.55 -8.97
C ASP A 230 -3.31 -10.33 -10.17
N GLU A 231 -3.60 -9.63 -11.27
CA GLU A 231 -3.80 -10.23 -12.59
C GLU A 231 -2.51 -10.05 -13.42
N MET A 232 -1.98 -11.17 -13.92
CA MET A 232 -0.75 -11.18 -14.71
C MET A 232 -0.96 -11.96 -16.00
N GLU A 233 -0.50 -11.42 -17.12
CA GLU A 233 -0.56 -12.08 -18.43
C GLU A 233 0.77 -11.89 -19.16
N SER A 234 1.41 -12.98 -19.56
CA SER A 234 2.63 -12.96 -20.36
C SER A 234 2.35 -12.76 -21.84
N ASP A 235 3.41 -12.82 -22.67
CA ASP A 235 3.31 -12.67 -24.11
C ASP A 235 2.61 -13.83 -24.85
N GLY A 236 2.32 -14.94 -24.15
CA GLY A 236 1.85 -16.20 -24.70
C GLY A 236 2.73 -17.37 -24.27
N THR A 237 3.94 -17.10 -23.77
CA THR A 237 4.85 -18.08 -23.17
C THR A 237 4.49 -18.28 -21.70
N PRO A 238 4.27 -19.49 -21.18
CA PRO A 238 4.05 -19.69 -19.75
C PRO A 238 5.25 -19.18 -18.90
N ARG A 239 4.98 -18.29 -17.94
CA ARG A 239 5.98 -17.69 -17.04
C ARG A 239 5.71 -18.04 -15.58
N SER A 240 6.75 -18.01 -14.76
CA SER A 240 6.59 -17.99 -13.30
C SER A 240 6.39 -16.56 -12.83
N PHE A 241 5.33 -16.31 -12.07
CA PHE A 241 5.09 -15.02 -11.42
C PHE A 241 5.39 -15.17 -9.94
N ALA A 242 6.13 -14.24 -9.34
CA ALA A 242 6.45 -14.25 -7.93
C ALA A 242 6.05 -12.92 -7.28
N SER A 243 5.10 -12.96 -6.34
CA SER A 243 4.77 -11.81 -5.48
C SER A 243 5.78 -11.73 -4.34
N LEU A 244 6.29 -10.53 -4.10
CA LEU A 244 7.30 -10.26 -3.09
C LEU A 244 6.68 -9.59 -1.86
N LEU A 245 7.15 -9.95 -0.67
CA LEU A 245 6.75 -9.32 0.59
C LEU A 245 7.94 -9.23 1.54
N HIS A 246 8.25 -8.00 1.97
CA HIS A 246 9.46 -7.63 2.69
C HIS A 246 9.15 -7.09 4.08
N THR A 247 10.05 -7.34 5.04
CA THR A 247 10.17 -6.55 6.27
C THR A 247 11.63 -6.13 6.45
N ASP A 248 11.85 -5.04 7.19
CA ASP A 248 13.21 -4.57 7.48
C ASP A 248 13.96 -5.47 8.47
N THR A 249 15.24 -5.16 8.69
CA THR A 249 16.15 -5.93 9.57
C THR A 249 15.70 -6.00 11.04
N GLN A 250 14.73 -5.18 11.46
CA GLN A 250 14.18 -5.22 12.81
C GLN A 250 12.91 -6.09 12.89
N GLY A 251 12.31 -6.43 11.75
CA GLY A 251 11.16 -7.32 11.67
C GLY A 251 11.57 -8.79 11.64
N ARG A 252 10.69 -9.64 12.16
CA ARG A 252 10.79 -11.10 12.01
C ARG A 252 9.77 -11.58 11.00
N LEU A 253 10.23 -12.39 10.06
CA LEU A 253 9.40 -13.06 9.07
C LEU A 253 9.35 -14.56 9.38
N SER A 254 8.15 -15.14 9.37
CA SER A 254 7.93 -16.57 9.55
C SER A 254 6.89 -17.09 8.57
N VAL A 255 7.05 -18.34 8.15
CA VAL A 255 6.17 -19.00 7.17
C VAL A 255 5.60 -20.27 7.78
N SER A 256 4.30 -20.48 7.64
CA SER A 256 3.61 -21.70 8.06
C SER A 256 2.50 -22.04 7.05
N GLY A 257 2.69 -23.11 6.30
CA GLY A 257 1.80 -23.46 5.18
C GLY A 257 1.70 -22.32 4.17
N ALA A 258 0.47 -21.90 3.86
CA ALA A 258 0.19 -20.76 2.97
C ALA A 258 0.15 -19.39 3.69
N THR A 259 0.67 -19.30 4.93
CA THR A 259 0.62 -18.09 5.74
C THR A 259 2.02 -17.55 6.01
N VAL A 260 2.19 -16.25 5.84
CA VAL A 260 3.37 -15.48 6.20
C VAL A 260 3.00 -14.56 7.37
N LEU A 261 3.81 -14.54 8.41
CA LEU A 261 3.67 -13.64 9.55
C LEU A 261 4.89 -12.74 9.62
N ILE A 262 4.66 -11.43 9.53
CA ILE A 262 5.65 -10.40 9.87
C ILE A 262 5.33 -9.88 11.28
N GLU A 263 6.31 -9.86 12.17
CA GLU A 263 6.19 -9.30 13.51
C GLU A 263 7.32 -8.31 13.82
N LYS A 264 6.97 -7.13 14.31
CA LYS A 264 7.91 -6.10 14.78
C LYS A 264 7.32 -5.42 16.02
N ASN A 265 8.08 -5.35 17.11
CA ASN A 265 7.67 -4.68 18.36
C ASN A 265 6.28 -5.10 18.93
N ARG A 266 5.82 -6.34 18.65
CA ARG A 266 4.51 -6.94 18.99
C ARG A 266 3.34 -6.56 18.06
N GLN A 267 3.58 -5.68 17.09
CA GLN A 267 2.68 -5.48 15.95
C GLN A 267 2.88 -6.64 14.97
N ARG A 268 1.80 -7.11 14.34
CA ARG A 268 1.83 -8.21 13.38
C ARG A 268 1.11 -7.86 12.10
N LEU A 269 1.59 -8.42 11.00
CA LEU A 269 0.90 -8.47 9.72
C LEU A 269 0.83 -9.93 9.30
N TRP A 270 -0.40 -10.46 9.28
CA TRP A 270 -0.68 -11.79 8.78
C TRP A 270 -0.99 -11.71 7.29
N THR A 271 -0.33 -12.53 6.48
CA THR A 271 -0.58 -12.65 5.04
C THR A 271 -0.91 -14.08 4.72
N GLN A 272 -2.17 -14.38 4.43
CA GLN A 272 -2.59 -15.69 3.92
C GLN A 272 -2.67 -15.65 2.40
N VAL A 273 -1.95 -16.55 1.73
CA VAL A 273 -2.03 -16.74 0.28
C VAL A 273 -3.25 -17.60 -0.03
N LEU A 274 -4.20 -17.02 -0.75
CA LEU A 274 -5.46 -17.68 -1.14
C LEU A 274 -5.40 -18.20 -2.58
N MET A 275 -4.65 -17.52 -3.43
CA MET A 275 -4.32 -17.97 -4.79
C MET A 275 -2.84 -17.70 -5.06
N PRO A 276 -2.08 -18.69 -5.56
CA PRO A 276 -2.49 -20.08 -5.83
C PRO A 276 -2.86 -20.83 -4.54
N SER A 277 -3.71 -21.86 -4.63
CA SER A 277 -4.15 -22.65 -3.47
C SER A 277 -3.06 -23.54 -2.87
N SER A 278 -1.96 -23.77 -3.60
CA SER A 278 -0.76 -24.49 -3.15
C SER A 278 0.48 -23.67 -3.50
N PRO A 279 0.73 -22.57 -2.76
CA PRO A 279 1.84 -21.67 -3.05
C PRO A 279 3.17 -22.30 -2.66
N GLU A 280 4.19 -22.04 -3.48
CA GLU A 280 5.59 -22.12 -3.04
C GLU A 280 5.95 -20.78 -2.40
N ILE A 281 6.36 -20.81 -1.13
CA ILE A 281 6.81 -19.63 -0.39
C ILE A 281 8.28 -19.82 -0.04
N GLU A 282 9.14 -19.15 -0.79
CA GLU A 282 10.59 -19.16 -0.57
C GLU A 282 10.98 -17.99 0.32
N THR A 283 11.68 -18.26 1.43
CA THR A 283 12.27 -17.21 2.28
C THR A 283 13.66 -16.84 1.79
N ALA A 284 13.94 -15.55 1.67
CA ALA A 284 15.24 -15.00 1.35
C ALA A 284 15.55 -13.78 2.24
N ALA A 285 16.77 -13.24 2.15
CA ALA A 285 17.15 -12.07 2.91
C ALA A 285 18.22 -11.25 2.18
N SER A 286 18.11 -9.93 2.31
CA SER A 286 19.23 -9.01 2.10
C SER A 286 19.85 -8.72 3.47
N ALA A 287 21.19 -8.79 3.55
CA ALA A 287 21.90 -8.45 4.79
C ALA A 287 21.61 -7.00 5.25
N ARG A 288 21.35 -6.11 4.29
CA ARG A 288 21.10 -4.69 4.54
C ARG A 288 19.62 -4.37 4.72
N TYR A 289 18.76 -4.95 3.90
CA TYR A 289 17.36 -4.55 3.81
C TYR A 289 16.39 -5.50 4.53
N GLY A 290 16.87 -6.64 5.02
CA GLY A 290 16.07 -7.57 5.84
C GLY A 290 15.51 -8.77 5.07
N PRO A 291 14.70 -9.59 5.76
CA PRO A 291 14.11 -10.80 5.19
C PRO A 291 12.88 -10.50 4.34
N TYR A 292 12.63 -11.37 3.38
CA TYR A 292 11.46 -11.31 2.50
C TYR A 292 11.06 -12.70 2.03
N VAL A 293 9.89 -12.78 1.40
CA VAL A 293 9.40 -14.00 0.74
C VAL A 293 9.15 -13.78 -0.72
N ARG A 294 9.34 -14.84 -1.51
CA ARG A 294 8.82 -14.97 -2.86
C ARG A 294 7.68 -15.97 -2.85
N ILE A 295 6.50 -15.52 -3.23
CA ILE A 295 5.27 -16.31 -3.28
C ILE A 295 4.94 -16.58 -4.74
N ARG A 296 4.94 -17.85 -5.15
CA ARG A 296 4.63 -18.25 -6.54
C ARG A 296 3.78 -19.50 -6.60
N ALA A 297 3.19 -19.73 -7.76
CA ALA A 297 2.66 -21.04 -8.09
C ALA A 297 3.81 -22.00 -8.49
N PRO A 298 3.67 -23.31 -8.22
CA PRO A 298 4.64 -24.31 -8.66
C PRO A 298 4.67 -24.44 -10.20
N GLU A 299 3.55 -24.13 -10.85
CA GLU A 299 3.38 -24.18 -12.30
C GLU A 299 3.61 -22.79 -12.93
N LYS A 300 3.98 -22.79 -14.22
CA LYS A 300 4.07 -21.57 -15.03
C LYS A 300 2.78 -21.35 -15.80
N PHE A 301 2.37 -20.09 -15.96
CA PHE A 301 1.12 -19.74 -16.59
C PHE A 301 1.30 -18.66 -17.65
N VAL A 302 0.45 -18.69 -18.68
CA VAL A 302 0.27 -17.52 -19.55
C VAL A 302 -0.53 -16.45 -18.82
N LYS A 303 -1.55 -16.86 -18.05
CA LYS A 303 -2.36 -15.99 -17.19
C LYS A 303 -2.31 -16.48 -15.76
N GLY A 304 -1.73 -15.69 -14.88
CA GLY A 304 -1.59 -15.97 -13.45
C GLY A 304 -2.47 -15.05 -12.62
N HIS A 305 -2.98 -15.58 -11.51
CA HIS A 305 -3.68 -14.80 -10.49
C HIS A 305 -3.08 -15.09 -9.13
N HIS A 306 -2.61 -14.05 -8.43
CA HIS A 306 -2.23 -14.15 -7.03
C HIS A 306 -3.24 -13.39 -6.17
N LEU A 307 -3.65 -13.97 -5.05
CA LEU A 307 -4.57 -13.34 -4.11
C LEU A 307 -4.06 -13.55 -2.69
N MET A 308 -3.84 -12.44 -1.98
CA MET A 308 -3.36 -12.44 -0.61
C MET A 308 -4.34 -11.71 0.30
N LEU A 309 -4.66 -12.32 1.45
CA LEU A 309 -5.40 -11.71 2.55
C LEU A 309 -4.40 -11.18 3.59
N LEU A 310 -4.34 -9.86 3.73
CA LEU A 310 -3.48 -9.16 4.69
C LEU A 310 -4.31 -8.71 5.88
N THR A 311 -3.95 -9.14 7.09
CA THR A 311 -4.67 -8.78 8.32
C THR A 311 -3.71 -8.14 9.34
N PRO A 312 -3.74 -6.80 9.47
CA PRO A 312 -3.01 -6.06 10.49
C PRO A 312 -3.42 -6.42 11.92
N GLN A 313 -2.48 -6.37 12.86
CA GLN A 313 -2.74 -6.54 14.28
C GLN A 313 -1.85 -5.58 15.11
N PRO A 314 -2.43 -4.55 15.77
CA PRO A 314 -1.69 -3.44 16.38
C PRO A 314 -0.90 -3.79 17.65
N ALA A 315 -1.34 -4.74 18.45
CA ALA A 315 -0.51 -5.31 19.51
C ALA A 315 -1.06 -6.67 19.92
N ALA A 316 -0.20 -7.69 19.95
CA ALA A 316 -0.53 -8.98 20.53
C ALA A 316 0.14 -9.15 21.91
N GLU A 317 -0.50 -9.90 22.82
CA GLU A 317 0.17 -10.42 24.01
C GLU A 317 1.26 -11.42 23.62
N ARG A 318 2.43 -11.36 24.29
CA ARG A 318 3.57 -12.24 23.99
C ARG A 318 3.26 -13.73 24.17
N THR A 319 2.29 -14.05 25.02
CA THR A 319 1.92 -15.42 25.43
C THR A 319 0.83 -16.06 24.57
N ALA A 320 0.15 -15.30 23.71
CA ALA A 320 -0.84 -15.85 22.81
C ALA A 320 -0.15 -16.66 21.70
N LEU A 321 -0.50 -17.95 21.54
CA LEU A 321 -0.19 -18.70 20.33
C LEU A 321 -0.69 -17.88 19.14
N ALA A 322 0.22 -17.49 18.27
CA ALA A 322 -0.06 -16.62 17.15
C ALA A 322 -1.00 -17.38 16.19
N GLN A 323 -2.28 -16.99 16.14
CA GLN A 323 -3.21 -17.41 15.12
C GLN A 323 -3.64 -16.17 14.30
N PRO A 324 -3.88 -16.34 13.00
CA PRO A 324 -4.35 -15.24 12.18
C PRO A 324 -5.75 -14.81 12.63
N PRO A 325 -6.00 -13.49 12.81
CA PRO A 325 -7.30 -12.98 13.26
C PRO A 325 -8.40 -13.13 12.20
N ALA A 326 -8.03 -13.38 10.95
CA ALA A 326 -8.94 -13.71 9.87
C ALA A 326 -8.42 -14.91 9.06
N GLN A 327 -9.34 -15.71 8.54
CA GLN A 327 -9.05 -16.79 7.60
C GLN A 327 -9.85 -16.61 6.32
N GLY A 328 -9.18 -16.74 5.18
CA GLY A 328 -9.77 -16.61 3.86
C GLY A 328 -9.84 -17.95 3.12
N GLU A 329 -10.83 -18.05 2.24
CA GLU A 329 -10.92 -19.04 1.17
C GLU A 329 -11.28 -18.30 -0.11
N ALA A 330 -10.66 -18.65 -1.22
CA ALA A 330 -10.95 -18.06 -2.52
C ALA A 330 -11.23 -19.12 -3.58
N ARG A 331 -12.12 -18.78 -4.51
CA ARG A 331 -12.38 -19.58 -5.71
C ARG A 331 -12.73 -18.69 -6.88
N GLN A 332 -12.44 -19.18 -8.07
CA GLN A 332 -12.84 -18.52 -9.31
C GLN A 332 -14.19 -19.08 -9.78
N GLU A 333 -15.16 -18.21 -10.03
CA GLU A 333 -16.47 -18.51 -10.62
C GLU A 333 -16.58 -17.79 -11.97
N GLY A 334 -16.21 -18.48 -13.05
CA GLY A 334 -16.13 -17.90 -14.38
C GLY A 334 -15.09 -16.76 -14.44
N ARG A 335 -15.56 -15.52 -14.58
CA ARG A 335 -14.72 -14.30 -14.61
C ARG A 335 -14.61 -13.60 -13.26
N GLN A 336 -15.29 -14.10 -12.24
CA GLN A 336 -15.32 -13.51 -10.90
C GLN A 336 -14.45 -14.32 -9.95
N PHE A 337 -13.92 -13.66 -8.93
CA PHE A 337 -13.18 -14.29 -7.84
C PHE A 337 -13.96 -14.05 -6.56
N VAL A 338 -14.43 -15.12 -5.95
CA VAL A 338 -15.22 -15.07 -4.71
C VAL A 338 -14.30 -15.41 -3.56
N VAL A 339 -14.21 -14.49 -2.60
CA VAL A 339 -13.40 -14.60 -1.40
C VAL A 339 -14.31 -14.61 -0.19
N ILE A 340 -14.23 -15.64 0.63
CA ILE A 340 -14.92 -15.72 1.91
C ILE A 340 -13.88 -15.46 2.99
N VAL A 341 -14.08 -14.40 3.78
CA VAL A 341 -13.19 -14.05 4.90
C VAL A 341 -13.94 -14.23 6.21
N ARG A 342 -13.39 -15.05 7.09
CA ARG A 342 -13.92 -15.37 8.42
C ARG A 342 -13.11 -14.65 9.47
N LEU A 343 -13.76 -13.75 10.20
CA LEU A 343 -13.22 -13.12 11.40
C LEU A 343 -13.90 -13.75 12.62
N ALA A 344 -13.36 -13.50 13.82
CA ALA A 344 -13.96 -14.01 15.05
C ALA A 344 -15.43 -13.58 15.25
N SER A 345 -15.80 -12.40 14.76
CA SER A 345 -17.13 -11.80 14.97
C SER A 345 -18.08 -11.92 13.78
N ARG A 346 -17.58 -12.17 12.57
CA ARG A 346 -18.38 -12.13 11.34
C ARG A 346 -17.75 -12.87 10.17
N GLN A 347 -18.52 -13.04 9.11
CA GLN A 347 -18.05 -13.53 7.82
C GLN A 347 -18.38 -12.51 6.73
N ASP A 348 -17.37 -12.12 5.97
CA ASP A 348 -17.49 -11.25 4.80
C ASP A 348 -17.38 -12.12 3.52
N THR A 349 -18.18 -11.81 2.49
CA THR A 349 -17.98 -12.36 1.13
C THR A 349 -17.62 -11.22 0.19
N VAL A 350 -16.43 -11.27 -0.38
CA VAL A 350 -15.94 -10.27 -1.34
C VAL A 350 -15.91 -10.92 -2.73
N VAL A 351 -16.61 -10.33 -3.68
CA VAL A 351 -16.59 -10.74 -5.08
C VAL A 351 -15.80 -9.71 -5.88
N ILE A 352 -14.72 -10.14 -6.50
CA ILE A 352 -13.87 -9.33 -7.37
C ILE A 352 -14.22 -9.66 -8.82
N ASN A 353 -14.55 -8.65 -9.62
CA ASN A 353 -14.83 -8.79 -11.06
C ASN A 353 -13.92 -7.84 -11.85
N PRO A 354 -12.76 -8.33 -12.30
CA PRO A 354 -11.81 -7.50 -13.02
C PRO A 354 -12.34 -6.93 -14.35
N ALA A 355 -13.38 -7.56 -14.93
CA ALA A 355 -14.00 -7.11 -16.17
C ALA A 355 -14.91 -5.88 -16.00
N ARG A 356 -15.23 -5.44 -14.77
CA ARG A 356 -15.93 -4.18 -14.46
C ARG A 356 -17.32 -3.99 -15.10
N VAL A 357 -18.02 -5.07 -15.45
CA VAL A 357 -19.31 -4.98 -16.18
C VAL A 357 -20.49 -4.78 -15.23
N SER A 358 -20.75 -5.77 -14.37
CA SER A 358 -21.83 -5.80 -13.37
C SER A 358 -21.75 -7.14 -12.61
N PHE A 359 -22.27 -7.20 -11.39
CA PHE A 359 -22.46 -8.43 -10.64
C PHE A 359 -23.92 -8.85 -10.62
N ASN A 360 -24.17 -10.15 -10.75
CA ASN A 360 -25.34 -10.80 -10.20
C ASN A 360 -24.81 -11.98 -9.39
N PHE A 361 -24.73 -11.81 -8.07
CA PHE A 361 -24.20 -12.81 -7.17
C PHE A 361 -25.24 -13.14 -6.10
N ARG A 362 -25.80 -14.34 -6.16
CA ARG A 362 -26.80 -14.86 -5.20
C ARG A 362 -27.97 -13.90 -4.94
N GLY A 363 -28.49 -13.28 -6.01
CA GLY A 363 -29.63 -12.35 -5.94
C GLY A 363 -29.24 -10.91 -5.56
N GLN A 364 -27.97 -10.63 -5.29
CA GLN A 364 -27.45 -9.27 -5.15
C GLN A 364 -26.93 -8.79 -6.50
N SER A 365 -27.43 -7.64 -6.96
CA SER A 365 -26.94 -6.96 -8.15
C SER A 365 -26.10 -5.75 -7.77
N GLY A 366 -25.02 -5.51 -8.51
CA GLY A 366 -24.13 -4.39 -8.25
C GLY A 366 -23.33 -4.00 -9.48
N ASN A 367 -22.76 -2.81 -9.46
CA ASN A 367 -21.86 -2.33 -10.50
C ASN A 367 -20.47 -2.09 -9.90
N GLY A 368 -19.45 -2.10 -10.76
CA GLY A 368 -18.07 -1.83 -10.38
C GLY A 368 -17.21 -3.09 -10.27
N PRO A 369 -15.96 -2.94 -9.78
CA PRO A 369 -14.97 -4.02 -9.78
C PRO A 369 -15.06 -4.93 -8.54
N VAL A 370 -15.78 -4.52 -7.50
CA VAL A 370 -15.88 -5.24 -6.22
C VAL A 370 -17.28 -5.15 -5.64
N LEU A 371 -17.76 -6.27 -5.08
CA LEU A 371 -18.97 -6.38 -4.27
C LEU A 371 -18.58 -7.00 -2.91
N LEU A 372 -18.88 -6.30 -1.82
CA LEU A 372 -18.79 -6.84 -0.45
C LEU A 372 -20.19 -7.22 0.03
N ILE A 373 -20.34 -8.42 0.57
CA ILE A 373 -21.53 -8.87 1.27
C ILE A 373 -21.16 -9.12 2.73
N ARG A 374 -21.80 -8.37 3.64
CA ARG A 374 -21.60 -8.46 5.10
C ARG A 374 -22.96 -8.44 5.76
N ASP A 375 -23.24 -9.41 6.63
CA ASP A 375 -24.49 -9.50 7.40
C ASP A 375 -25.75 -9.40 6.51
N GLY A 376 -25.69 -10.02 5.31
CA GLY A 376 -26.78 -10.01 4.33
C GLY A 376 -26.95 -8.71 3.54
N LYS A 377 -26.15 -7.67 3.81
CA LYS A 377 -26.13 -6.41 3.06
C LYS A 377 -25.03 -6.41 2.01
N ALA A 378 -25.35 -5.86 0.84
CA ALA A 378 -24.42 -5.69 -0.27
C ALA A 378 -23.89 -4.26 -0.33
N TYR A 379 -22.58 -4.12 -0.54
CA TYR A 379 -21.85 -2.87 -0.65
C TYR A 379 -21.03 -2.89 -1.94
N THR A 380 -21.16 -1.84 -2.75
CA THR A 380 -20.50 -1.73 -4.06
C THR A 380 -19.83 -0.36 -4.17
N GLY A 381 -18.78 -0.27 -4.97
CA GLY A 381 -18.00 0.95 -5.16
C GLY A 381 -18.57 1.96 -6.17
N GLN A 382 -19.87 2.22 -6.17
CA GLN A 382 -20.47 3.30 -6.97
C GLN A 382 -20.81 4.51 -6.11
#